data_AF-A0A329SE26-F1
#
_entry.id   AF-A0A329SE26-F1
#
_cell.length_a   1.000
_cell.length_b   1.000
_cell.length_c   1.000
_cell.angle_alpha   90.00
_cell.angle_beta   90.00
_cell.angle_gamma   90.00
#
_symmetry.space_group_name_H-M   'P 1'
#
loop_
_entity.id
_entity.type
_entity.pdbx_description
1 polymer ?
#
loop_
_entity_poly.entity_id
_entity_poly.type
_entity_poly.pdbx_seq_one_letter_code
_entity_poly.pdbx_strand_id
1 'polypeptide(L)'
;MVAGGLVLTQAQRTLVEKSRAVKQQRAAALEAQHELDARARAHVQEIKTRCQSHYAPTARRLILRHVGEELARVAHRERQLPSKARSAPTHVSNNINCKASGPSAPSNHEDEQQQKPRSADDGYDEERFGSVRRPPRKQPPNLWVPIFEQEVAEVQQAKEEAERKRLAAAAEYRERLSQQEADKQRNRLDEKAVADGYARAQAAQQAAWREQEKAKQKERQDQVVLEAQRWQQDLRAQAEALRVAQEKKERNERRVLERFHMLDEQETRRKAERKAADMEEVVRVKQANAQQLELKRLAVLREQQQDHKLQQAYERKLEEQEAARRAELDAILVKQSHKVKLALLNVKSAEEKAREDEERALAVQAAVRARETELLELKERKKREAARAQVQALTLQKEEKKSRRLSLEQQEAVYASKFKADFQSWQKEQVAAKVKVHQRNREYQKLVRQQMSEDAMRRADEDKYGMTLLEAELNTKLLQKAGITSPPEDIHRR
;
A
#
# COMPACT_ATOMS: atom_id res chain seq x y z
N MET A 1 -29.28 -13.67 -77.42
CA MET A 1 -29.56 -14.36 -76.14
C MET A 1 -29.43 -13.33 -75.02
N VAL A 2 -30.42 -13.20 -74.13
CA VAL A 2 -30.38 -12.22 -73.03
C VAL A 2 -30.18 -12.96 -71.71
N ALA A 3 -29.07 -12.70 -71.03
CA ALA A 3 -28.79 -13.31 -69.74
C ALA A 3 -29.60 -12.61 -68.64
N GLY A 4 -30.75 -13.19 -68.27
CA GLY A 4 -31.64 -12.70 -67.22
C GLY A 4 -31.08 -12.87 -65.82
N GLY A 5 -30.06 -12.09 -65.45
CA GLY A 5 -29.52 -12.06 -64.10
C GLY A 5 -30.57 -11.56 -63.10
N LEU A 6 -30.88 -12.36 -62.08
CA LEU A 6 -31.84 -12.02 -61.02
C LEU A 6 -31.37 -10.81 -60.20
N VAL A 7 -31.84 -9.62 -60.56
CA VAL A 7 -31.53 -8.38 -59.84
C VAL A 7 -32.27 -8.38 -58.50
N LEU A 8 -31.56 -8.69 -57.42
CA LEU A 8 -32.10 -8.61 -56.05
C LEU A 8 -32.73 -7.24 -55.80
N THR A 9 -33.95 -7.25 -55.27
CA THR A 9 -34.71 -6.05 -54.90
C THR A 9 -34.03 -5.28 -53.76
N GLN A 10 -34.33 -4.00 -53.60
CA GLN A 10 -33.70 -3.16 -52.57
C GLN A 10 -33.95 -3.67 -51.14
N ALA A 11 -35.12 -4.29 -50.89
CA ALA A 11 -35.42 -4.97 -49.63
C ALA A 11 -34.51 -6.19 -49.41
N GLN A 12 -34.29 -7.02 -50.43
CA GLN A 12 -33.40 -8.18 -50.34
C GLN A 12 -31.93 -7.76 -50.14
N ARG A 13 -31.46 -6.71 -50.82
CA ARG A 13 -30.10 -6.16 -50.65
C ARG A 13 -29.86 -5.69 -49.22
N THR A 14 -30.75 -4.87 -48.67
CA THR A 14 -30.62 -4.35 -47.29
C THR A 14 -30.73 -5.45 -46.23
N LEU A 15 -31.41 -6.57 -46.52
CA LEU A 15 -31.46 -7.76 -45.64
C LEU A 15 -30.15 -8.59 -45.72
N VAL A 16 -29.54 -8.71 -46.90
CA VAL A 16 -28.20 -9.30 -47.08
C VAL A 16 -27.13 -8.43 -46.39
N GLU A 17 -27.22 -7.10 -46.51
CA GLU A 17 -26.31 -6.16 -45.82
C GLU A 17 -26.45 -6.25 -44.29
N LYS A 18 -27.68 -6.25 -43.75
CA LYS A 18 -27.92 -6.43 -42.31
C LYS A 18 -27.41 -7.78 -41.79
N SER A 19 -27.65 -8.87 -42.51
CA SER A 19 -27.15 -10.20 -42.10
C SER A 19 -25.63 -10.33 -42.23
N ARG A 20 -25.00 -9.63 -43.18
CA ARG A 20 -23.54 -9.49 -43.26
C ARG A 20 -22.99 -8.68 -42.08
N ALA A 21 -23.62 -7.56 -41.73
CA ALA A 21 -23.22 -6.74 -40.59
C ALA A 21 -23.34 -7.50 -39.25
N VAL A 22 -24.41 -8.27 -39.04
CA VAL A 22 -24.56 -9.15 -37.86
C VAL A 22 -23.50 -10.24 -37.82
N LYS A 23 -23.12 -10.84 -38.97
CA LYS A 23 -21.99 -11.78 -39.04
C LYS A 23 -20.66 -11.11 -38.68
N GLN A 24 -20.41 -9.89 -39.15
CA GLN A 24 -19.19 -9.13 -38.83
C GLN A 24 -19.14 -8.73 -37.35
N GLN A 25 -20.26 -8.30 -36.75
CA GLN A 25 -20.34 -8.03 -35.32
C GLN A 25 -20.08 -9.28 -34.47
N ARG A 26 -20.59 -10.45 -34.87
CA ARG A 26 -20.30 -11.72 -34.19
C ARG A 26 -18.83 -12.13 -34.32
N ALA A 27 -18.20 -11.91 -35.47
CA ALA A 27 -16.77 -12.17 -35.64
C ALA A 27 -15.92 -11.27 -34.73
N ALA A 28 -16.15 -9.96 -34.77
CA ALA A 28 -15.43 -8.99 -33.93
C ALA A 28 -15.63 -9.24 -32.41
N ALA A 29 -16.81 -9.71 -31.99
CA ALA A 29 -17.06 -10.10 -30.60
C ALA A 29 -16.26 -11.34 -30.18
N LEU A 30 -16.12 -12.34 -31.07
CA LEU A 30 -15.28 -13.53 -30.82
C LEU A 30 -13.78 -13.18 -30.82
N GLU A 31 -13.33 -12.31 -31.72
CA GLU A 31 -11.96 -11.79 -31.74
C GLU A 31 -11.63 -11.04 -30.44
N ALA A 32 -12.51 -10.15 -29.98
CA ALA A 32 -12.36 -9.46 -28.70
C ALA A 32 -12.35 -10.42 -27.50
N GLN A 33 -13.15 -11.49 -27.53
CA GLN A 33 -13.13 -12.52 -26.49
C GLN A 33 -11.80 -13.30 -26.50
N HIS A 34 -11.28 -13.65 -27.67
CA HIS A 34 -9.96 -14.28 -27.81
C HIS A 34 -8.81 -13.37 -27.37
N GLU A 35 -8.88 -12.05 -27.61
CA GLU A 35 -7.90 -11.11 -27.05
C GLU A 35 -7.93 -11.07 -25.51
N LEU A 36 -9.12 -11.07 -24.90
CA LEU A 36 -9.26 -11.09 -23.44
C LEU A 36 -8.71 -12.38 -22.84
N ASP A 37 -9.02 -13.53 -23.43
CA ASP A 37 -8.44 -14.83 -23.05
C ASP A 37 -6.91 -14.86 -23.21
N ALA A 38 -6.37 -14.29 -24.29
CA ALA A 38 -4.93 -14.21 -24.51
C ALA A 38 -4.24 -13.31 -23.46
N ARG A 39 -4.82 -12.15 -23.15
CA ARG A 39 -4.33 -11.24 -22.09
C ARG A 39 -4.41 -11.89 -20.71
N ALA A 40 -5.49 -12.60 -20.40
CA ALA A 40 -5.64 -13.35 -19.15
C ALA A 40 -4.58 -14.46 -19.00
N ARG A 41 -4.33 -15.22 -20.08
CA ARG A 41 -3.27 -16.26 -20.12
C ARG A 41 -1.87 -15.64 -19.93
N ALA A 42 -1.58 -14.53 -20.60
CA ALA A 42 -0.31 -13.81 -20.45
C ALA A 42 -0.10 -13.29 -19.02
N HIS A 43 -1.12 -12.69 -18.41
CA HIS A 43 -1.08 -12.20 -17.03
C HIS A 43 -0.87 -13.35 -16.02
N VAL A 44 -1.52 -14.50 -16.21
CA VAL A 44 -1.29 -15.72 -15.39
C VAL A 44 0.13 -16.27 -15.57
N GLN A 45 0.70 -16.18 -16.77
CA GLN A 45 2.10 -16.54 -17.00
C GLN A 45 3.07 -15.55 -16.33
N GLU A 46 2.80 -14.25 -16.38
CA GLU A 46 3.62 -13.22 -15.70
C GLU A 46 3.60 -13.39 -14.18
N ILE A 47 2.43 -13.67 -13.59
CA ILE A 47 2.33 -14.01 -12.16
C ILE A 47 3.17 -15.26 -11.85
N LYS A 48 3.10 -16.31 -12.68
CA LYS A 48 3.90 -17.52 -12.49
C LYS A 48 5.40 -17.26 -12.55
N THR A 49 5.89 -16.47 -13.51
CA THR A 49 7.32 -16.16 -13.62
C THR A 49 7.81 -15.23 -12.50
N ARG A 50 7.01 -14.23 -12.08
CA ARG A 50 7.28 -13.42 -10.89
C ARG A 50 7.32 -14.26 -9.61
N CYS A 51 6.39 -15.19 -9.42
CA CYS A 51 6.43 -16.09 -8.26
C CYS A 51 7.63 -17.05 -8.30
N GLN A 52 8.03 -17.54 -9.48
CA GLN A 52 9.19 -18.43 -9.61
C GLN A 52 10.53 -17.71 -9.35
N SER A 53 10.70 -16.45 -9.78
CA SER A 53 11.95 -15.71 -9.53
C SER A 53 12.17 -15.41 -8.04
N HIS A 54 11.11 -15.25 -7.25
CA HIS A 54 11.19 -15.13 -5.79
C HIS A 54 11.43 -16.47 -5.05
N TYR A 55 11.38 -17.61 -5.74
CA TYR A 55 11.56 -18.96 -5.17
C TYR A 55 12.90 -19.61 -5.55
N ALA A 56 13.97 -18.80 -5.69
CA ALA A 56 15.33 -19.27 -5.92
C ALA A 56 15.78 -20.33 -4.88
N PRO A 57 16.01 -21.61 -5.25
CA PRO A 57 16.25 -22.70 -4.28
C PRO A 57 17.53 -22.54 -3.44
N THR A 58 18.51 -21.78 -3.96
CA THR A 58 19.82 -21.54 -3.34
C THR A 58 19.70 -20.89 -1.96
N ALA A 59 18.83 -19.88 -1.83
CA ALA A 59 18.65 -19.16 -0.56
C ALA A 59 18.04 -20.06 0.53
N ARG A 60 16.99 -20.82 0.20
CA ARG A 60 16.37 -21.78 1.16
C ARG A 60 17.32 -22.91 1.55
N ARG A 61 18.18 -23.41 0.64
CA ARG A 61 19.20 -24.41 0.99
C ARG A 61 20.24 -23.87 1.97
N LEU A 62 20.70 -22.62 1.80
CA LEU A 62 21.62 -21.97 2.74
C LEU A 62 20.96 -21.75 4.11
N ILE A 63 19.73 -21.24 4.15
CA ILE A 63 18.99 -21.02 5.42
C ILE A 63 18.76 -22.34 6.16
N LEU A 64 18.29 -23.40 5.48
CA LEU A 64 18.07 -24.70 6.10
C LEU A 64 19.37 -25.35 6.61
N ARG A 65 20.47 -25.21 5.86
CA ARG A 65 21.80 -25.68 6.31
C ARG A 65 22.28 -24.89 7.53
N HIS A 66 22.17 -23.57 7.52
CA HIS A 66 22.60 -22.73 8.62
C HIS A 66 21.78 -22.99 9.89
N VAL A 67 20.44 -23.04 9.80
CA VAL A 67 19.56 -23.40 10.92
C VAL A 67 19.84 -24.83 11.41
N GLY A 68 20.15 -25.78 10.53
CA GLY A 68 20.60 -27.13 10.92
C GLY A 68 21.92 -27.13 11.70
N GLU A 69 22.91 -26.35 11.25
CA GLU A 69 24.20 -26.18 11.93
C GLU A 69 24.06 -25.41 13.26
N GLU A 70 23.15 -24.44 13.36
CA GLU A 70 22.82 -23.71 14.59
C GLU A 70 22.17 -24.64 15.62
N LEU A 71 21.14 -25.39 15.22
CA LEU A 71 20.46 -26.37 16.09
C LEU A 71 21.42 -27.49 16.53
N ALA A 72 22.31 -27.96 15.65
CA ALA A 72 23.37 -28.90 16.02
C ALA A 72 24.34 -28.28 17.04
N ARG A 73 24.76 -27.01 16.87
CA ARG A 73 25.62 -26.30 17.81
C ARG A 73 24.94 -26.06 19.18
N VAL A 74 23.63 -25.82 19.21
CA VAL A 74 22.85 -25.76 20.46
C VAL A 74 22.80 -27.12 21.15
N ALA A 75 22.43 -28.19 20.43
CA ALA A 75 22.38 -29.55 20.99
C ALA A 75 23.75 -30.05 21.50
N HIS A 76 24.85 -29.67 20.82
CA HIS A 76 26.21 -29.94 21.30
C HIS A 76 26.58 -29.13 22.55
N ARG A 77 26.15 -27.86 22.68
CA ARG A 77 26.35 -27.07 23.91
C ARG A 77 25.55 -27.62 25.09
N GLU A 78 24.29 -28.01 24.88
CA GLU A 78 23.46 -28.60 25.95
C GLU A 78 24.02 -29.94 26.45
N ARG A 79 24.65 -30.75 25.56
CA ARG A 79 25.37 -31.97 25.96
C ARG A 79 26.70 -31.74 26.69
N GLN A 80 27.21 -30.51 26.76
CA GLN A 80 28.51 -30.19 27.39
C GLN A 80 28.38 -29.43 28.72
N LEU A 81 27.16 -29.16 29.20
CA LEU A 81 26.95 -28.60 30.54
C LEU A 81 27.17 -29.67 31.63
N PRO A 82 27.97 -29.41 32.67
CA PRO A 82 28.27 -30.39 33.71
C PRO A 82 27.04 -30.71 34.58
N SER A 83 26.82 -32.00 34.82
CA SER A 83 25.63 -32.56 35.46
C SER A 83 25.58 -32.40 37.00
N LYS A 84 25.63 -31.15 37.48
CA LYS A 84 25.53 -30.80 38.92
C LYS A 84 24.54 -29.65 39.26
N ALA A 85 23.35 -29.66 38.65
CA ALA A 85 22.17 -28.96 39.18
C ALA A 85 20.87 -29.43 38.51
N ARG A 86 20.30 -30.56 38.92
CA ARG A 86 18.89 -30.88 38.61
C ARG A 86 18.17 -31.37 39.88
N SER A 87 17.27 -30.54 40.37
CA SER A 87 16.42 -30.83 41.53
C SER A 87 15.36 -31.88 41.21
N ALA A 88 15.03 -32.70 42.21
CA ALA A 88 13.85 -33.55 42.21
C ALA A 88 12.68 -32.80 42.90
N PRO A 89 11.47 -32.79 42.33
CA PRO A 89 10.27 -32.26 42.98
C PRO A 89 9.51 -33.35 43.76
N THR A 90 8.51 -32.92 44.56
CA THR A 90 7.46 -33.74 45.24
C THR A 90 7.97 -34.81 46.22
N HIS A 91 7.61 -34.74 47.51
CA HIS A 91 6.22 -35.00 47.92
C HIS A 91 5.75 -34.12 49.10
N VAL A 92 4.42 -34.01 49.26
CA VAL A 92 3.77 -33.42 50.44
C VAL A 92 3.15 -34.54 51.27
N SER A 93 3.38 -34.58 52.57
CA SER A 93 2.68 -35.49 53.49
C SER A 93 2.57 -34.89 54.89
N ASN A 94 1.34 -34.73 55.37
CA ASN A 94 1.02 -34.29 56.73
C ASN A 94 1.13 -35.43 57.76
N ASN A 95 1.13 -35.07 59.05
CA ASN A 95 1.20 -35.95 60.23
C ASN A 95 2.56 -36.68 60.36
N ILE A 96 3.12 -36.87 61.56
CA ILE A 96 2.48 -37.28 62.83
C ILE A 96 2.94 -36.43 64.03
N ASN A 97 2.09 -36.36 65.06
CA ASN A 97 2.37 -35.74 66.36
C ASN A 97 3.59 -36.37 67.07
N CYS A 98 4.41 -35.55 67.73
CA CYS A 98 4.77 -35.85 69.13
C CYS A 98 5.12 -34.59 69.93
N LYS A 99 4.81 -34.65 71.24
CA LYS A 99 4.72 -33.53 72.18
C LYS A 99 6.06 -32.83 72.45
N ALA A 100 5.96 -31.56 72.83
CA ALA A 100 7.05 -30.82 73.47
C ALA A 100 7.24 -31.23 74.94
N SER A 101 8.46 -31.05 75.46
CA SER A 101 8.74 -30.78 76.87
C SER A 101 10.02 -29.96 77.01
N GLY A 102 10.02 -29.02 77.96
CA GLY A 102 11.16 -28.13 78.25
C GLY A 102 12.27 -28.79 79.09
N PRO A 103 13.21 -27.97 79.61
CA PRO A 103 14.51 -28.46 80.12
C PRO A 103 14.48 -28.89 81.59
N SER A 104 15.44 -29.75 81.96
CA SER A 104 16.10 -29.76 83.29
C SER A 104 17.34 -30.68 83.30
N ALA A 105 18.35 -30.30 84.07
CA ALA A 105 19.39 -31.18 84.60
C ALA A 105 18.85 -31.85 85.91
N PRO A 106 19.55 -32.77 86.64
CA PRO A 106 20.99 -33.09 86.62
C PRO A 106 21.32 -34.60 86.84
N SER A 107 22.52 -34.89 87.39
CA SER A 107 22.90 -36.07 88.21
C SER A 107 23.37 -37.38 87.54
N ASN A 108 24.70 -37.62 87.63
CA ASN A 108 25.44 -38.90 87.86
C ASN A 108 25.24 -40.07 86.84
N HIS A 109 26.13 -41.09 86.70
CA HIS A 109 27.19 -41.68 87.53
C HIS A 109 28.31 -42.33 86.64
N GLU A 110 29.57 -42.34 87.12
CA GLU A 110 30.68 -43.35 86.94
C GLU A 110 31.23 -43.71 85.53
N ASP A 111 32.48 -44.17 85.33
CA ASP A 111 33.75 -44.12 86.15
C ASP A 111 34.88 -43.53 85.25
N GLU A 112 36.21 -43.77 85.25
CA GLU A 112 37.24 -44.65 85.87
C GLU A 112 38.51 -43.79 86.14
N GLN A 113 39.48 -44.09 87.02
CA GLN A 113 39.70 -45.14 88.04
C GLN A 113 40.82 -44.66 89.03
N GLN A 114 40.90 -45.22 90.25
CA GLN A 114 42.09 -45.50 91.14
C GLN A 114 43.27 -44.48 91.28
N GLN A 115 43.99 -44.30 92.41
CA GLN A 115 44.37 -45.20 93.50
C GLN A 115 44.30 -44.55 94.92
N LYS A 116 44.54 -45.37 95.95
CA LYS A 116 44.24 -45.16 97.38
C LYS A 116 45.28 -44.34 98.19
N PRO A 117 44.86 -43.58 99.23
CA PRO A 117 45.65 -43.40 100.45
C PRO A 117 45.47 -44.58 101.43
N ARG A 118 46.32 -44.71 102.44
CA ARG A 118 46.13 -45.66 103.55
C ARG A 118 46.41 -44.98 104.88
N SER A 119 45.55 -45.23 105.87
CA SER A 119 45.66 -44.73 107.24
C SER A 119 45.83 -45.88 108.23
N ALA A 120 46.78 -45.71 109.12
CA ALA A 120 46.97 -46.34 110.43
C ALA A 120 47.98 -45.40 111.13
N ASP A 121 47.74 -44.79 112.29
CA ASP A 121 46.90 -45.16 113.44
C ASP A 121 47.34 -46.46 114.09
N ASP A 122 48.45 -46.35 114.84
CA ASP A 122 48.94 -47.29 115.83
C ASP A 122 49.46 -46.45 117.00
N GLY A 123 48.69 -46.38 118.09
CA GLY A 123 49.09 -45.67 119.29
C GLY A 123 48.66 -46.43 120.54
N TYR A 124 49.61 -47.09 121.21
CA TYR A 124 49.58 -47.42 122.64
C TYR A 124 50.94 -48.02 123.05
N ASP A 125 51.64 -47.40 124.00
CA ASP A 125 52.52 -48.08 124.99
C ASP A 125 52.98 -47.08 126.07
N GLU A 126 52.03 -46.62 126.90
CA GLU A 126 52.37 -46.08 128.23
C GLU A 126 52.46 -47.22 129.26
N GLU A 127 52.93 -46.92 130.48
CA GLU A 127 52.98 -47.85 131.63
C GLU A 127 53.94 -49.06 131.56
N ARG A 128 55.26 -48.81 131.63
CA ARG A 128 56.19 -49.82 132.20
C ARG A 128 57.24 -49.37 133.23
N PHE A 129 57.41 -48.07 133.48
CA PHE A 129 58.22 -47.59 134.61
C PHE A 129 57.59 -46.36 135.29
N GLY A 130 57.25 -46.51 136.57
CA GLY A 130 56.65 -45.45 137.39
C GLY A 130 57.62 -44.33 137.78
N SER A 131 57.06 -43.20 138.22
CA SER A 131 57.76 -41.96 138.51
C SER A 131 58.65 -42.01 139.77
N VAL A 132 59.92 -42.38 139.60
CA VAL A 132 60.94 -42.28 140.68
C VAL A 132 61.84 -41.06 140.46
N ARG A 133 61.88 -40.18 141.47
CA ARG A 133 62.50 -38.84 141.38
C ARG A 133 64.02 -38.89 141.13
N ARG A 134 64.46 -38.10 140.15
CA ARG A 134 65.73 -37.37 140.22
C ARG A 134 65.46 -35.90 139.87
N PRO A 135 65.82 -34.92 140.73
CA PRO A 135 65.76 -33.52 140.35
C PRO A 135 66.60 -33.26 139.09
N PRO A 136 66.14 -32.43 138.14
CA PRO A 136 66.91 -32.12 136.95
C PRO A 136 68.22 -31.43 137.37
N ARG A 137 69.36 -32.03 137.03
CA ARG A 137 70.64 -31.33 137.06
C ARG A 137 70.53 -30.16 136.08
N LYS A 138 70.57 -28.92 136.58
CA LYS A 138 70.67 -27.74 135.72
C LYS A 138 71.98 -27.81 134.93
N GLN A 139 71.90 -28.27 133.69
CA GLN A 139 72.96 -28.03 132.72
C GLN A 139 73.03 -26.51 132.46
N PRO A 140 74.21 -25.95 132.16
CA PRO A 140 74.30 -24.57 131.71
C PRO A 140 73.44 -24.38 130.44
N PRO A 141 72.85 -23.19 130.21
CA PRO A 141 72.07 -22.92 129.00
C PRO A 141 72.89 -23.26 127.75
N ASN A 142 72.41 -24.23 126.98
CA ASN A 142 73.14 -24.71 125.81
C ASN A 142 72.99 -23.70 124.68
N LEU A 143 74.00 -22.85 124.49
CA LEU A 143 73.99 -21.71 123.55
C LEU A 143 73.71 -22.11 122.09
N TRP A 144 73.87 -23.39 121.76
CA TRP A 144 73.51 -23.95 120.45
C TRP A 144 72.00 -24.07 120.21
N VAL A 145 71.16 -24.11 121.26
CA VAL A 145 69.71 -24.24 121.09
C VAL A 145 69.08 -22.98 120.50
N PRO A 146 69.34 -21.75 121.01
CA PRO A 146 68.87 -20.52 120.35
C PRO A 146 69.40 -20.34 118.92
N ILE A 147 70.62 -20.79 118.63
CA ILE A 147 71.20 -20.75 117.28
C ILE A 147 70.44 -21.69 116.35
N PHE A 148 70.18 -22.93 116.77
CA PHE A 148 69.40 -23.89 115.99
C PHE A 148 67.94 -23.46 115.82
N GLU A 149 67.32 -22.87 116.85
CA GLU A 149 65.98 -22.28 116.77
C GLU A 149 65.94 -21.11 115.75
N GLN A 150 67.00 -20.28 115.70
CA GLN A 150 67.15 -19.24 114.68
C GLN A 150 67.37 -19.82 113.28
N GLU A 151 68.27 -20.80 113.08
CA GLU A 151 68.48 -21.47 111.79
C GLU A 151 67.20 -22.15 111.28
N VAL A 152 66.43 -22.78 112.17
CA VAL A 152 65.13 -23.37 111.84
C VAL A 152 64.12 -22.29 111.45
N ALA A 153 64.08 -21.15 112.14
CA ALA A 153 63.22 -20.02 111.80
C ALA A 153 63.63 -19.38 110.45
N GLU A 154 64.91 -19.23 110.16
CA GLU A 154 65.42 -18.73 108.88
C GLU A 154 65.11 -19.70 107.73
N VAL A 155 65.23 -21.01 107.94
CA VAL A 155 64.82 -22.04 106.97
C VAL A 155 63.29 -22.07 106.77
N GLN A 156 62.49 -21.78 107.80
CA GLN A 156 61.04 -21.63 107.67
C GLN A 156 60.68 -20.36 106.88
N GLN A 157 61.29 -19.22 107.18
CA GLN A 157 61.11 -17.98 106.44
C GLN A 157 61.54 -18.13 104.97
N ALA A 158 62.65 -18.80 104.69
CA ALA A 158 63.11 -19.08 103.32
C ALA A 158 62.11 -19.97 102.54
N LYS A 159 61.45 -20.93 103.20
CA LYS A 159 60.38 -21.73 102.60
C LYS A 159 59.12 -20.90 102.35
N GLU A 160 58.68 -20.12 103.33
CA GLU A 160 57.55 -19.20 103.14
C GLU A 160 57.81 -18.18 102.02
N GLU A 161 59.02 -17.64 101.92
CA GLU A 161 59.40 -16.77 100.81
C GLU A 161 59.38 -17.50 99.46
N ALA A 162 59.91 -18.72 99.39
CA ALA A 162 59.88 -19.52 98.17
C ALA A 162 58.43 -19.84 97.73
N GLU A 163 57.54 -20.14 98.68
CA GLU A 163 56.12 -20.35 98.42
C GLU A 163 55.41 -19.06 98.01
N ARG A 164 55.66 -17.93 98.69
CA ARG A 164 55.14 -16.60 98.29
C ARG A 164 55.62 -16.21 96.89
N LYS A 165 56.90 -16.42 96.56
CA LYS A 165 57.49 -16.19 95.23
C LYS A 165 56.87 -17.11 94.17
N ARG A 166 56.63 -18.39 94.48
CA ARG A 166 55.93 -19.35 93.61
C ARG A 166 54.47 -18.97 93.38
N LEU A 167 53.77 -18.51 94.41
CA LEU A 167 52.38 -18.05 94.32
C LEU A 167 52.25 -16.74 93.53
N ALA A 168 53.18 -15.80 93.71
CA ALA A 168 53.27 -14.58 92.91
C ALA A 168 53.50 -14.89 91.42
N ALA A 169 54.49 -15.74 91.10
CA ALA A 169 54.74 -16.18 89.72
C ALA A 169 53.53 -16.92 89.11
N ALA A 170 52.79 -17.70 89.91
CA ALA A 170 51.56 -18.34 89.48
C ALA A 170 50.39 -17.35 89.27
N ALA A 171 50.35 -16.25 90.04
CA ALA A 171 49.39 -15.17 89.82
C ALA A 171 49.71 -14.39 88.54
N GLU A 172 50.96 -13.95 88.33
CA GLU A 172 51.40 -13.32 87.09
C GLU A 172 51.13 -14.19 85.86
N TYR A 173 51.32 -15.51 85.95
CA TYR A 173 51.03 -16.43 84.86
C TYR A 173 49.52 -16.51 84.55
N ARG A 174 48.67 -16.51 85.58
CA ARG A 174 47.20 -16.44 85.43
C ARG A 174 46.75 -15.12 84.81
N GLU A 175 47.35 -14.00 85.21
CA GLU A 175 47.07 -12.68 84.62
C GLU A 175 47.47 -12.62 83.14
N ARG A 176 48.66 -13.13 82.79
CA ARG A 176 49.10 -13.20 81.39
C ARG A 176 48.21 -14.10 80.53
N LEU A 177 47.71 -15.21 81.09
CA LEU A 177 46.71 -16.05 80.41
C LEU A 177 45.37 -15.32 80.24
N SER A 178 44.86 -14.65 81.27
CA SER A 178 43.57 -13.93 81.18
C SER A 178 43.62 -12.78 80.18
N GLN A 179 44.75 -12.08 80.08
CA GLN A 179 45.02 -11.09 79.02
C GLN A 179 44.98 -11.73 77.63
N GLN A 180 45.70 -12.84 77.41
CA GLN A 180 45.66 -13.55 76.13
C GLN A 180 44.27 -14.08 75.78
N GLU A 181 43.45 -14.47 76.75
CA GLU A 181 42.07 -14.88 76.51
C GLU A 181 41.15 -13.69 76.18
N ALA A 182 41.32 -12.55 76.86
CA ALA A 182 40.60 -11.31 76.54
C ALA A 182 40.92 -10.81 75.12
N ASP A 183 42.19 -10.85 74.71
CA ASP A 183 42.59 -10.43 73.35
C ASP A 183 42.14 -11.44 72.27
N LYS A 184 42.16 -12.75 72.56
CA LYS A 184 41.51 -13.76 71.70
C LYS A 184 40.00 -13.53 71.58
N GLN A 185 39.33 -13.05 72.64
CA GLN A 185 37.90 -12.70 72.60
C GLN A 185 37.65 -11.42 71.78
N ARG A 186 38.48 -10.38 71.94
CA ARG A 186 38.43 -9.14 71.13
C ARG A 186 38.58 -9.45 69.64
N ASN A 187 39.65 -10.14 69.24
CA ASN A 187 39.88 -10.50 67.84
C ASN A 187 38.69 -11.27 67.24
N ARG A 188 38.08 -12.20 67.99
CA ARG A 188 36.87 -12.94 67.57
C ARG A 188 35.61 -12.07 67.46
N LEU A 189 35.53 -10.93 68.15
CA LEU A 189 34.45 -9.96 67.99
C LEU A 189 34.70 -9.07 66.78
N ASP A 190 35.95 -8.65 66.54
CA ASP A 190 36.34 -7.86 65.38
C ASP A 190 36.20 -8.65 64.07
N GLU A 191 36.64 -9.92 64.05
CA GLU A 191 36.39 -10.87 62.95
C GLU A 191 34.91 -11.01 62.61
N LYS A 192 34.04 -11.10 63.64
CA LYS A 192 32.59 -11.14 63.47
C LYS A 192 32.05 -9.82 62.95
N ALA A 193 32.51 -8.67 63.45
CA ALA A 193 32.08 -7.35 62.98
C ALA A 193 32.44 -7.12 61.50
N VAL A 194 33.61 -7.60 61.06
CA VAL A 194 34.03 -7.60 59.65
C VAL A 194 33.15 -8.53 58.81
N ALA A 195 32.88 -9.74 59.28
CA ALA A 195 32.01 -10.71 58.59
C ALA A 195 30.56 -10.19 58.45
N ASP A 196 30.00 -9.62 59.52
CA ASP A 196 28.69 -8.95 59.54
C ASP A 196 28.65 -7.76 58.58
N GLY A 197 29.70 -6.93 58.59
CA GLY A 197 29.84 -5.80 57.67
C GLY A 197 29.83 -6.25 56.20
N TYR A 198 30.56 -7.30 55.89
CA TYR A 198 30.59 -7.90 54.54
C TYR A 198 29.24 -8.52 54.15
N ALA A 199 28.57 -9.23 55.07
CA ALA A 199 27.24 -9.80 54.84
C ALA A 199 26.19 -8.70 54.58
N ARG A 200 26.22 -7.60 55.33
CA ARG A 200 25.37 -6.42 55.11
C ARG A 200 25.66 -5.75 53.76
N ALA A 201 26.94 -5.63 53.38
CA ALA A 201 27.34 -5.08 52.08
C ALA A 201 26.84 -5.95 50.91
N GLN A 202 26.99 -7.28 50.99
CA GLN A 202 26.42 -8.20 50.00
C GLN A 202 24.89 -8.11 49.95
N ALA A 203 24.21 -8.05 51.10
CA ALA A 203 22.75 -7.91 51.15
C ALA A 203 22.28 -6.60 50.49
N ALA A 204 22.97 -5.48 50.73
CA ALA A 204 22.70 -4.20 50.09
C ALA A 204 22.92 -4.23 48.57
N GLN A 205 24.01 -4.86 48.10
CA GLN A 205 24.26 -5.07 46.66
C GLN A 205 23.17 -5.91 45.99
N GLN A 206 22.71 -7.00 46.64
CA GLN A 206 21.59 -7.81 46.14
C GLN A 206 20.26 -7.04 46.13
N ALA A 207 20.00 -6.19 47.12
CA ALA A 207 18.82 -5.33 47.17
C ALA A 207 18.85 -4.33 46.00
N ALA A 208 19.93 -3.56 45.85
CA ALA A 208 20.10 -2.59 44.78
C ALA A 208 20.00 -3.24 43.39
N TRP A 209 20.57 -4.44 43.19
CA TRP A 209 20.42 -5.19 41.94
C TRP A 209 18.97 -5.60 41.66
N ARG A 210 18.24 -6.12 42.65
CA ARG A 210 16.81 -6.45 42.52
C ARG A 210 15.95 -5.21 42.25
N GLU A 211 16.32 -4.04 42.77
CA GLU A 211 15.64 -2.78 42.48
C GLU A 211 15.92 -2.28 41.07
N GLN A 212 17.15 -2.40 40.57
CA GLN A 212 17.50 -2.13 39.17
C GLN A 212 16.78 -3.09 38.21
N GLU A 213 16.60 -4.36 38.55
CA GLU A 213 15.77 -5.28 37.75
C GLU A 213 14.31 -4.85 37.73
N LYS A 214 13.73 -4.51 38.89
CA LYS A 214 12.36 -3.98 38.97
C LYS A 214 12.17 -2.68 38.18
N ALA A 215 13.16 -1.79 38.19
CA ALA A 215 13.14 -0.57 37.38
C ALA A 215 13.13 -0.90 35.88
N LYS A 216 14.06 -1.74 35.40
CA LYS A 216 14.12 -2.21 34.00
C LYS A 216 12.88 -2.97 33.56
N GLN A 217 12.21 -3.69 34.47
CA GLN A 217 10.92 -4.35 34.20
C GLN A 217 9.79 -3.33 34.04
N LYS A 218 9.73 -2.30 34.91
CA LYS A 218 8.75 -1.19 34.77
C LYS A 218 8.98 -0.41 33.48
N GLU A 219 10.21 0.01 33.18
CA GLU A 219 10.56 0.72 31.95
C GLU A 219 10.08 -0.01 30.69
N ARG A 220 10.21 -1.35 30.65
CA ARG A 220 9.69 -2.20 29.56
C ARG A 220 8.17 -2.27 29.54
N GLN A 221 7.51 -2.34 30.69
CA GLN A 221 6.04 -2.31 30.79
C GLN A 221 5.49 -0.95 30.32
N ASP A 222 6.10 0.15 30.76
CA ASP A 222 5.73 1.52 30.37
C ASP A 222 5.94 1.75 28.87
N GLN A 223 7.05 1.24 28.29
CA GLN A 223 7.28 1.25 26.84
C GLN A 223 6.17 0.50 26.08
N VAL A 224 5.83 -0.72 26.49
CA VAL A 224 4.75 -1.52 25.87
C VAL A 224 3.37 -0.82 26.01
N VAL A 225 3.10 -0.17 27.14
CA VAL A 225 1.88 0.62 27.33
C VAL A 225 1.84 1.86 26.42
N LEU A 226 2.96 2.57 26.26
CA LEU A 226 3.06 3.72 25.36
C LEU A 226 2.92 3.30 23.89
N GLU A 227 3.49 2.17 23.48
CA GLU A 227 3.28 1.61 22.14
C GLU A 227 1.83 1.19 21.93
N ALA A 228 1.21 0.48 22.88
CA ALA A 228 -0.20 0.12 22.82
C ALA A 228 -1.13 1.34 22.72
N GLN A 229 -0.81 2.44 23.42
CA GLN A 229 -1.53 3.71 23.29
C GLN A 229 -1.38 4.34 21.91
N ARG A 230 -0.16 4.33 21.32
CA ARG A 230 0.07 4.80 19.94
C ARG A 230 -0.75 3.99 18.93
N TRP A 231 -0.68 2.65 18.99
CA TRP A 231 -1.48 1.78 18.12
C TRP A 231 -3.00 2.03 18.26
N GLN A 232 -3.50 2.29 19.47
CA GLN A 232 -4.90 2.67 19.68
C GLN A 232 -5.25 4.05 19.10
N GLN A 233 -4.35 5.02 19.14
CA GLN A 233 -4.53 6.33 18.51
C GLN A 233 -4.51 6.22 16.98
N ASP A 234 -3.56 5.46 16.41
CA ASP A 234 -3.47 5.21 14.98
C ASP A 234 -4.71 4.50 14.43
N LEU A 235 -5.22 3.48 15.14
CA LEU A 235 -6.47 2.79 14.76
C LEU A 235 -7.69 3.72 14.80
N ARG A 236 -7.78 4.64 15.78
CA ARG A 236 -8.84 5.66 15.84
C ARG A 236 -8.72 6.65 14.68
N ALA A 237 -7.52 7.16 14.42
CA ALA A 237 -7.25 8.07 13.31
C ALA A 237 -7.57 7.44 11.94
N GLN A 238 -7.26 6.15 11.76
CA GLN A 238 -7.64 5.38 10.56
C GLN A 238 -9.16 5.23 10.44
N ALA A 239 -9.86 4.89 11.52
CA ALA A 239 -11.33 4.79 11.52
C ALA A 239 -12.01 6.13 11.22
N GLU A 240 -11.53 7.23 11.79
CA GLU A 240 -12.02 8.58 11.51
C GLU A 240 -11.72 9.02 10.06
N ALA A 241 -10.51 8.73 9.55
CA ALA A 241 -10.16 9.01 8.15
C ALA A 241 -11.05 8.23 7.17
N LEU A 242 -11.38 6.97 7.47
CA LEU A 242 -12.33 6.16 6.69
C LEU A 242 -13.75 6.74 6.75
N ARG A 243 -14.24 7.15 7.93
CA ARG A 243 -15.55 7.79 8.08
C ARG A 243 -15.64 9.11 7.30
N VAL A 244 -14.61 9.97 7.41
CA VAL A 244 -14.54 11.23 6.65
C VAL A 244 -14.41 10.99 5.15
N ALA A 245 -13.77 9.90 4.72
CA ALA A 245 -13.74 9.50 3.31
C ALA A 245 -15.11 9.01 2.80
N GLN A 246 -15.88 8.28 3.63
CA GLN A 246 -17.27 7.90 3.33
C GLN A 246 -18.18 9.13 3.25
N GLU A 247 -18.15 10.02 4.25
CA GLU A 247 -18.89 11.30 4.24
C GLU A 247 -18.60 12.13 2.98
N LYS A 248 -17.33 12.14 2.52
CA LYS A 248 -16.93 12.85 1.28
C LYS A 248 -17.45 12.16 0.02
N LYS A 249 -17.51 10.82 -0.02
CA LYS A 249 -18.13 10.06 -1.12
C LYS A 249 -19.62 10.37 -1.21
N GLU A 250 -20.36 10.20 -0.11
CA GLU A 250 -21.79 10.48 -0.07
C GLU A 250 -22.12 11.93 -0.47
N ARG A 251 -21.35 12.92 0.02
CA ARG A 251 -21.55 14.34 -0.37
C ARG A 251 -21.30 14.57 -1.86
N ASN A 252 -20.37 13.84 -2.48
CA ASN A 252 -20.13 13.93 -3.92
C ASN A 252 -21.20 13.17 -4.73
N GLU A 253 -21.67 12.02 -4.25
CA GLU A 253 -22.76 11.24 -4.85
C GLU A 253 -24.08 12.04 -4.84
N ARG A 254 -24.43 12.66 -3.71
CA ARG A 254 -25.59 13.58 -3.60
C ARG A 254 -25.48 14.74 -4.62
N ARG A 255 -24.32 15.39 -4.73
CA ARG A 255 -24.04 16.43 -5.74
C ARG A 255 -24.12 15.95 -7.19
N VAL A 256 -23.87 14.67 -7.45
CA VAL A 256 -24.03 14.07 -8.77
C VAL A 256 -25.51 13.77 -9.06
N LEU A 257 -26.25 13.25 -8.08
CA LEU A 257 -27.70 13.03 -8.17
C LEU A 257 -28.48 14.36 -8.36
N GLU A 258 -28.11 15.41 -7.63
CA GLU A 258 -28.62 16.78 -7.80
C GLU A 258 -28.43 17.28 -9.24
N ARG A 259 -27.25 17.03 -9.85
CA ARG A 259 -26.97 17.39 -11.25
C ARG A 259 -27.80 16.58 -12.24
N PHE A 260 -28.01 15.29 -11.99
CA PHE A 260 -28.91 14.47 -12.82
C PHE A 260 -30.35 14.97 -12.74
N HIS A 261 -30.88 15.24 -11.53
CA HIS A 261 -32.23 15.81 -11.36
C HIS A 261 -32.41 17.13 -12.13
N MET A 262 -31.42 18.04 -12.05
CA MET A 262 -31.44 19.29 -12.80
C MET A 262 -31.36 19.11 -14.34
N LEU A 263 -30.77 18.01 -14.82
CA LEU A 263 -30.76 17.66 -16.25
C LEU A 263 -32.09 17.02 -16.68
N ASP A 264 -32.67 16.14 -15.86
CA ASP A 264 -33.99 15.54 -16.11
C ASP A 264 -35.11 16.60 -16.08
N GLU A 265 -35.00 17.60 -15.21
CA GLU A 265 -35.85 18.80 -15.24
C GLU A 265 -35.68 19.60 -16.54
N GLN A 266 -34.45 19.80 -17.02
CA GLN A 266 -34.23 20.48 -18.30
C GLN A 266 -34.74 19.66 -19.50
N GLU A 267 -34.61 18.34 -19.46
CA GLU A 267 -35.19 17.46 -20.48
C GLU A 267 -36.71 17.48 -20.46
N THR A 268 -37.35 17.43 -19.29
CA THR A 268 -38.82 17.47 -19.18
C THR A 268 -39.38 18.83 -19.62
N ARG A 269 -38.73 19.94 -19.25
CA ARG A 269 -39.05 21.29 -19.78
C ARG A 269 -38.93 21.33 -21.31
N ARG A 270 -37.81 20.89 -21.90
CA ARG A 270 -37.61 20.80 -23.35
C ARG A 270 -38.63 19.88 -24.06
N LYS A 271 -39.04 18.79 -23.42
CA LYS A 271 -40.09 17.89 -23.93
C LYS A 271 -41.48 18.53 -23.88
N ALA A 272 -41.74 19.43 -22.92
CA ALA A 272 -42.97 20.23 -22.86
C ALA A 272 -42.96 21.38 -23.89
N GLU A 273 -41.84 22.10 -24.01
CA GLU A 273 -41.63 23.15 -25.03
C GLU A 273 -41.86 22.63 -26.45
N ARG A 274 -41.31 21.46 -26.79
CA ARG A 274 -41.56 20.79 -28.07
C ARG A 274 -43.04 20.48 -28.27
N LYS A 275 -43.69 19.82 -27.31
CA LYS A 275 -45.13 19.53 -27.38
C LYS A 275 -45.99 20.78 -27.54
N ALA A 276 -45.61 21.91 -26.95
CA ALA A 276 -46.30 23.19 -27.13
C ALA A 276 -46.13 23.71 -28.58
N ALA A 277 -44.90 23.70 -29.10
CA ALA A 277 -44.62 24.08 -30.49
C ALA A 277 -45.31 23.16 -31.51
N ASP A 278 -45.31 21.85 -31.29
CA ASP A 278 -46.01 20.85 -32.12
C ASP A 278 -47.52 21.15 -32.15
N MET A 279 -48.11 21.49 -30.99
CA MET A 279 -49.53 21.85 -30.88
C MET A 279 -49.86 23.19 -31.55
N GLU A 280 -48.97 24.20 -31.47
CA GLU A 280 -49.10 25.43 -32.23
C GLU A 280 -49.03 25.20 -33.74
N GLU A 281 -48.11 24.36 -34.22
CA GLU A 281 -48.02 23.99 -35.64
C GLU A 281 -49.31 23.30 -36.10
N VAL A 282 -49.83 22.34 -35.33
CA VAL A 282 -51.12 21.69 -35.62
C VAL A 282 -52.28 22.69 -35.69
N VAL A 283 -52.29 23.75 -34.86
CA VAL A 283 -53.29 24.82 -34.95
C VAL A 283 -53.11 25.66 -36.21
N ARG A 284 -51.88 26.07 -36.55
CA ARG A 284 -51.57 26.83 -37.77
C ARG A 284 -51.93 26.04 -39.04
N VAL A 285 -51.63 24.74 -39.08
CA VAL A 285 -51.99 23.82 -40.19
C VAL A 285 -53.51 23.66 -40.31
N LYS A 286 -54.25 23.56 -39.19
CA LYS A 286 -55.72 23.55 -39.21
C LYS A 286 -56.30 24.85 -39.78
N GLN A 287 -55.76 26.01 -39.40
CA GLN A 287 -56.17 27.32 -39.92
C GLN A 287 -55.88 27.44 -41.42
N ALA A 288 -54.67 27.08 -41.87
CA ALA A 288 -54.30 27.08 -43.28
C ALA A 288 -55.17 26.13 -44.13
N ASN A 289 -55.50 24.94 -43.61
CA ASN A 289 -56.40 24.01 -44.28
C ASN A 289 -57.84 24.55 -44.38
N ALA A 290 -58.33 25.25 -43.35
CA ALA A 290 -59.64 25.91 -43.41
C ALA A 290 -59.66 27.00 -44.49
N GLN A 291 -58.65 27.87 -44.53
CA GLN A 291 -58.49 28.91 -45.56
C GLN A 291 -58.39 28.31 -46.97
N GLN A 292 -57.66 27.20 -47.16
CA GLN A 292 -57.62 26.50 -48.44
C GLN A 292 -58.97 25.91 -48.85
N LEU A 293 -59.78 25.43 -47.91
CA LEU A 293 -61.13 24.93 -48.18
C LEU A 293 -62.08 26.08 -48.56
N GLU A 294 -61.95 27.25 -47.94
CA GLU A 294 -62.70 28.46 -48.30
C GLU A 294 -62.30 28.98 -49.69
N LEU A 295 -61.01 29.05 -49.99
CA LEU A 295 -60.52 29.40 -51.33
C LEU A 295 -61.00 28.42 -52.41
N LYS A 296 -61.06 27.12 -52.11
CA LYS A 296 -61.64 26.10 -53.01
C LYS A 296 -63.16 26.28 -53.20
N ARG A 297 -63.91 26.57 -52.14
CA ARG A 297 -65.35 26.90 -52.23
C ARG A 297 -65.58 28.13 -53.11
N LEU A 298 -64.78 29.19 -52.93
CA LEU A 298 -64.85 30.41 -53.73
C LEU A 298 -64.41 30.19 -55.19
N ALA A 299 -63.49 29.25 -55.46
CA ALA A 299 -63.13 28.86 -56.83
C ALA A 299 -64.31 28.14 -57.51
N VAL A 300 -64.89 27.12 -56.88
CA VAL A 300 -66.05 26.38 -57.42
C VAL A 300 -67.26 27.29 -57.64
N LEU A 301 -67.52 28.25 -56.75
CA LEU A 301 -68.58 29.24 -56.95
C LEU A 301 -68.31 30.19 -58.14
N ARG A 302 -67.05 30.49 -58.44
CA ARG A 302 -66.68 31.29 -59.63
C ARG A 302 -66.79 30.47 -60.91
N GLU A 303 -66.39 29.19 -60.87
CA GLU A 303 -66.55 28.23 -61.98
C GLU A 303 -68.04 28.08 -62.32
N GLN A 304 -68.90 27.81 -61.35
CA GLN A 304 -70.37 27.77 -61.52
C GLN A 304 -70.94 29.07 -62.09
N GLN A 305 -70.44 30.24 -61.66
CA GLN A 305 -70.85 31.54 -62.22
C GLN A 305 -70.32 31.78 -63.64
N GLN A 306 -69.20 31.17 -64.03
CA GLN A 306 -68.68 31.22 -65.40
C GLN A 306 -69.45 30.26 -66.30
N ASP A 307 -69.74 29.05 -65.82
CA ASP A 307 -70.57 28.06 -66.51
C ASP A 307 -71.98 28.57 -66.77
N HIS A 308 -72.64 29.21 -65.79
CA HIS A 308 -73.95 29.83 -66.01
C HIS A 308 -73.89 31.01 -66.99
N LYS A 309 -72.80 31.80 -67.01
CA LYS A 309 -72.62 32.86 -68.01
C LYS A 309 -72.34 32.30 -69.41
N LEU A 310 -71.63 31.17 -69.50
CA LEU A 310 -71.43 30.43 -70.74
C LEU A 310 -72.75 29.84 -71.23
N GLN A 311 -73.54 29.20 -70.37
CA GLN A 311 -74.89 28.72 -70.67
C GLN A 311 -75.76 29.85 -71.23
N GLN A 312 -75.88 30.99 -70.52
CA GLN A 312 -76.62 32.15 -71.02
C GLN A 312 -76.08 32.72 -72.34
N ALA A 313 -74.76 32.64 -72.58
CA ALA A 313 -74.17 33.05 -73.85
C ALA A 313 -74.40 32.02 -74.98
N TYR A 314 -74.54 30.73 -74.67
CA TYR A 314 -74.95 29.69 -75.62
C TYR A 314 -76.45 29.73 -75.91
N GLU A 315 -77.28 29.97 -74.89
CA GLU A 315 -78.73 30.19 -75.00
C GLU A 315 -78.99 31.40 -75.91
N ARG A 316 -78.38 32.56 -75.63
CA ARG A 316 -78.50 33.74 -76.50
C ARG A 316 -77.96 33.50 -77.91
N LYS A 317 -76.86 32.75 -78.08
CA LYS A 317 -76.38 32.38 -79.42
C LYS A 317 -77.31 31.42 -80.13
N LEU A 318 -78.02 30.56 -79.40
CA LEU A 318 -79.05 29.67 -79.96
C LEU A 318 -80.31 30.47 -80.32
N GLU A 319 -80.73 31.44 -79.49
CA GLU A 319 -81.80 32.40 -79.81
C GLU A 319 -81.42 33.28 -81.01
N GLU A 320 -80.19 33.78 -81.10
CA GLU A 320 -79.65 34.51 -82.24
C GLU A 320 -79.59 33.62 -83.49
N GLN A 321 -79.18 32.35 -83.37
CA GLN A 321 -79.16 31.39 -84.48
C GLN A 321 -80.56 30.94 -84.90
N GLU A 322 -81.53 30.84 -83.98
CA GLU A 322 -82.92 30.56 -84.29
C GLU A 322 -83.62 31.78 -84.88
N ALA A 323 -83.38 32.98 -84.36
CA ALA A 323 -83.87 34.22 -84.94
C ALA A 323 -83.25 34.47 -86.31
N ALA A 324 -81.94 34.22 -86.49
CA ALA A 324 -81.27 34.25 -87.78
C ALA A 324 -81.81 33.16 -88.71
N ARG A 325 -82.07 31.93 -88.24
CA ARG A 325 -82.67 30.85 -89.04
C ARG A 325 -84.11 31.14 -89.43
N ARG A 326 -84.91 31.75 -88.55
CA ARG A 326 -86.28 32.21 -88.84
C ARG A 326 -86.24 33.35 -89.84
N ALA A 327 -85.43 34.38 -89.60
CA ALA A 327 -85.19 35.49 -90.52
C ALA A 327 -84.54 35.03 -91.84
N GLU A 328 -83.76 33.95 -91.86
CA GLU A 328 -83.25 33.32 -93.08
C GLU A 328 -84.32 32.51 -93.79
N LEU A 329 -85.22 31.81 -93.08
CA LEU A 329 -86.37 31.13 -93.68
C LEU A 329 -87.36 32.15 -94.26
N ASP A 330 -87.69 33.21 -93.53
CA ASP A 330 -88.50 34.34 -94.00
C ASP A 330 -87.78 35.06 -95.15
N ALA A 331 -86.48 35.32 -95.02
CA ALA A 331 -85.68 35.85 -96.12
C ALA A 331 -85.43 34.81 -97.22
N ILE A 332 -85.74 33.53 -97.06
CA ILE A 332 -85.72 32.50 -98.12
C ILE A 332 -87.11 32.38 -98.74
N LEU A 333 -88.20 32.70 -98.05
CA LEU A 333 -89.52 32.90 -98.66
C LEU A 333 -89.50 34.20 -99.49
N VAL A 334 -89.02 35.30 -98.91
CA VAL A 334 -88.78 36.56 -99.62
C VAL A 334 -87.73 36.37 -100.70
N LYS A 335 -86.56 35.77 -100.44
CA LYS A 335 -85.58 35.48 -101.51
C LYS A 335 -86.11 34.45 -102.49
N GLN A 336 -86.97 33.47 -102.19
CA GLN A 336 -87.54 32.60 -103.23
C GLN A 336 -88.52 33.39 -104.10
N SER A 337 -89.42 34.21 -103.53
CA SER A 337 -90.25 35.12 -104.34
C SER A 337 -89.43 36.16 -105.13
N HIS A 338 -88.25 36.54 -104.65
CA HIS A 338 -87.33 37.48 -105.30
C HIS A 338 -86.26 36.82 -106.17
N LYS A 339 -86.05 35.50 -106.08
CA LYS A 339 -85.11 34.67 -106.85
C LYS A 339 -85.84 33.82 -107.89
N VAL A 340 -87.15 33.64 -107.76
CA VAL A 340 -88.05 33.49 -108.91
C VAL A 340 -87.99 34.77 -109.78
N LYS A 341 -87.70 35.94 -109.18
CA LYS A 341 -87.42 37.20 -109.92
C LYS A 341 -85.94 37.44 -110.29
N LEU A 342 -84.96 36.86 -109.57
CA LEU A 342 -83.51 37.12 -109.74
C LEU A 342 -82.62 35.91 -110.05
N ALA A 343 -83.08 34.65 -110.00
CA ALA A 343 -82.41 33.56 -110.74
C ALA A 343 -82.71 33.62 -112.25
N LEU A 344 -83.59 34.54 -112.66
CA LEU A 344 -83.60 35.12 -114.00
C LEU A 344 -82.39 36.04 -114.27
N LEU A 345 -81.58 36.38 -113.24
CA LEU A 345 -80.66 37.53 -113.24
C LEU A 345 -79.41 37.35 -112.32
N ASN A 346 -78.67 36.26 -112.56
CA ASN A 346 -77.25 36.01 -112.21
C ASN A 346 -76.88 35.20 -110.95
N VAL A 347 -75.71 34.55 -111.06
CA VAL A 347 -74.97 33.79 -110.05
C VAL A 347 -73.49 34.17 -110.16
N LYS A 348 -72.74 34.23 -109.05
CA LYS A 348 -71.27 34.44 -109.04
C LYS A 348 -70.50 33.10 -108.95
N SER A 349 -69.28 33.05 -109.49
CA SER A 349 -68.49 31.82 -109.61
C SER A 349 -67.84 31.36 -108.29
N ALA A 350 -67.33 30.12 -108.27
CA ALA A 350 -66.71 29.51 -107.10
C ALA A 350 -65.23 29.89 -106.88
N GLU A 351 -64.63 30.62 -107.83
CA GLU A 351 -63.17 30.81 -107.92
C GLU A 351 -62.63 31.85 -106.92
N GLU A 352 -63.38 32.93 -106.67
CA GLU A 352 -63.04 33.94 -105.65
C GLU A 352 -62.93 33.27 -104.27
N LYS A 353 -63.82 32.32 -103.98
CA LYS A 353 -63.89 31.61 -102.69
C LYS A 353 -62.75 30.60 -102.47
N ALA A 354 -62.17 30.05 -103.55
CA ALA A 354 -61.06 29.11 -103.43
C ALA A 354 -59.78 29.77 -102.92
N ARG A 355 -59.48 30.99 -103.38
CA ARG A 355 -58.22 31.70 -103.05
C ARG A 355 -58.11 32.10 -101.58
N GLU A 356 -59.22 32.52 -100.95
CA GLU A 356 -59.21 32.91 -99.53
C GLU A 356 -58.78 31.75 -98.61
N ASP A 357 -59.13 30.51 -98.94
CA ASP A 357 -58.79 29.35 -98.12
C ASP A 357 -57.35 28.86 -98.36
N GLU A 358 -56.77 29.09 -99.55
CA GLU A 358 -55.35 28.86 -99.83
C GLU A 358 -54.43 29.78 -99.01
N GLU A 359 -54.75 31.07 -98.93
CA GLU A 359 -53.97 32.04 -98.13
C GLU A 359 -53.98 31.70 -96.64
N ARG A 360 -55.14 31.28 -96.11
CA ARG A 360 -55.29 30.82 -94.71
C ARG A 360 -54.44 29.58 -94.42
N ALA A 361 -54.39 28.61 -95.35
CA ALA A 361 -53.60 27.40 -95.19
C ALA A 361 -52.09 27.68 -95.11
N LEU A 362 -51.58 28.62 -95.94
CA LEU A 362 -50.17 29.02 -95.94
C LEU A 362 -49.75 29.70 -94.63
N ALA A 363 -50.58 30.59 -94.09
CA ALA A 363 -50.31 31.27 -92.82
C ALA A 363 -50.17 30.29 -91.64
N VAL A 364 -51.03 29.25 -91.59
CA VAL A 364 -50.96 28.22 -90.54
C VAL A 364 -49.67 27.39 -90.65
N GLN A 365 -49.26 27.00 -91.86
CA GLN A 365 -48.01 26.24 -92.06
C GLN A 365 -46.76 27.01 -91.64
N ALA A 366 -46.72 28.34 -91.88
CA ALA A 366 -45.62 29.19 -91.42
C ALA A 366 -45.52 29.24 -89.89
N ALA A 367 -46.66 29.40 -89.20
CA ALA A 367 -46.71 29.49 -87.74
C ALA A 367 -46.29 28.18 -87.03
N VAL A 368 -46.54 27.01 -87.63
CA VAL A 368 -46.08 25.72 -87.10
C VAL A 368 -44.56 25.61 -87.16
N ARG A 369 -43.95 25.88 -88.33
CA ARG A 369 -42.49 25.76 -88.53
C ARG A 369 -41.68 26.66 -87.58
N ALA A 370 -42.16 27.88 -87.30
CA ALA A 370 -41.52 28.79 -86.37
C ALA A 370 -41.42 28.21 -84.93
N ARG A 371 -42.51 27.58 -84.44
CA ARG A 371 -42.54 26.94 -83.11
C ARG A 371 -41.63 25.71 -83.04
N GLU A 372 -41.48 24.98 -84.14
CA GLU A 372 -40.56 23.84 -84.22
C GLU A 372 -39.10 24.30 -84.09
N THR A 373 -38.72 25.41 -84.74
CA THR A 373 -37.37 25.99 -84.61
C THR A 373 -37.06 26.49 -83.19
N GLU A 374 -37.99 27.20 -82.54
CA GLU A 374 -37.82 27.66 -81.14
C GLU A 374 -37.62 26.48 -80.17
N LEU A 375 -38.38 25.40 -80.34
CA LEU A 375 -38.26 24.19 -79.51
C LEU A 375 -36.95 23.44 -79.74
N LEU A 376 -36.33 23.52 -80.92
CA LEU A 376 -35.00 22.98 -81.18
C LEU A 376 -33.92 23.84 -80.52
N GLU A 377 -33.98 25.16 -80.66
CA GLU A 377 -33.05 26.08 -79.98
C GLU A 377 -33.07 25.92 -78.45
N LEU A 378 -34.25 25.83 -77.83
CA LEU A 378 -34.37 25.63 -76.39
C LEU A 378 -33.80 24.28 -75.94
N LYS A 379 -33.87 23.23 -76.77
CA LYS A 379 -33.21 21.94 -76.52
C LYS A 379 -31.69 22.06 -76.63
N GLU A 380 -31.17 22.83 -77.57
CA GLU A 380 -29.72 23.09 -77.68
C GLU A 380 -29.17 23.91 -76.51
N ARG A 381 -29.85 25.00 -76.14
CA ARG A 381 -29.46 25.88 -75.02
C ARG A 381 -29.36 25.06 -73.72
N LYS A 382 -30.40 24.26 -73.40
CA LYS A 382 -30.39 23.34 -72.25
C LYS A 382 -29.28 22.28 -72.30
N LYS A 383 -28.95 21.73 -73.48
CA LYS A 383 -27.80 20.81 -73.63
C LYS A 383 -26.46 21.52 -73.33
N ARG A 384 -26.27 22.74 -73.84
CA ARG A 384 -25.06 23.55 -73.61
C ARG A 384 -24.92 23.96 -72.14
N GLU A 385 -26.02 24.32 -71.47
CA GLU A 385 -26.07 24.63 -70.04
C GLU A 385 -25.76 23.41 -69.17
N ALA A 386 -26.38 22.26 -69.44
CA ALA A 386 -26.10 21.02 -68.72
C ALA A 386 -24.63 20.59 -68.85
N ALA A 387 -24.03 20.72 -70.04
CA ALA A 387 -22.60 20.45 -70.25
C ALA A 387 -21.70 21.41 -69.45
N ARG A 388 -22.02 22.71 -69.41
CA ARG A 388 -21.29 23.71 -68.60
C ARG A 388 -21.36 23.37 -67.11
N ALA A 389 -22.54 23.02 -66.59
CA ALA A 389 -22.72 22.62 -65.19
C ALA A 389 -21.94 21.35 -64.83
N GLN A 390 -21.89 20.35 -65.72
CA GLN A 390 -21.08 19.15 -65.53
C GLN A 390 -19.57 19.45 -65.48
N VAL A 391 -19.08 20.34 -66.35
CA VAL A 391 -17.68 20.79 -66.33
C VAL A 391 -17.35 21.52 -65.03
N GLN A 392 -18.20 22.43 -64.57
CA GLN A 392 -18.01 23.16 -63.31
C GLN A 392 -18.05 22.24 -62.08
N ALA A 393 -18.94 21.25 -62.04
CA ALA A 393 -18.94 20.24 -60.98
C ALA A 393 -17.64 19.41 -60.97
N LEU A 394 -17.07 19.11 -62.15
CA LEU A 394 -15.81 18.37 -62.27
C LEU A 394 -14.58 19.22 -61.93
N THR A 395 -14.58 20.54 -62.12
CA THR A 395 -13.47 21.41 -61.65
C THR A 395 -13.51 21.54 -60.13
N LEU A 396 -14.68 21.84 -59.55
CA LEU A 396 -14.86 21.91 -58.09
C LEU A 396 -14.46 20.59 -57.40
N GLN A 397 -14.85 19.43 -57.94
CA GLN A 397 -14.44 18.14 -57.38
C GLN A 397 -12.93 17.89 -57.50
N LYS A 398 -12.25 18.40 -58.54
CA LYS A 398 -10.78 18.32 -58.67
C LYS A 398 -10.08 19.24 -57.68
N GLU A 399 -10.61 20.43 -57.45
CA GLU A 399 -10.10 21.41 -56.47
C GLU A 399 -10.28 20.90 -55.04
N GLU A 400 -11.44 20.35 -54.70
CA GLU A 400 -11.69 19.72 -53.40
C GLU A 400 -10.77 18.51 -53.16
N LYS A 401 -10.52 17.68 -54.18
CA LYS A 401 -9.55 16.58 -54.10
C LYS A 401 -8.11 17.06 -53.94
N LYS A 402 -7.75 18.26 -54.44
CA LYS A 402 -6.45 18.89 -54.19
C LYS A 402 -6.35 19.46 -52.77
N SER A 403 -7.34 20.22 -52.31
CA SER A 403 -7.31 20.83 -50.96
C SER A 403 -7.31 19.76 -49.87
N ARG A 404 -8.14 18.71 -49.99
CA ARG A 404 -8.14 17.55 -49.07
C ARG A 404 -6.76 16.86 -49.01
N ARG A 405 -6.05 16.73 -50.14
CA ARG A 405 -4.69 16.17 -50.17
C ARG A 405 -3.68 17.08 -49.45
N LEU A 406 -3.68 18.37 -49.77
CA LEU A 406 -2.79 19.34 -49.14
C LEU A 406 -3.02 19.44 -47.62
N SER A 407 -4.26 19.34 -47.15
CA SER A 407 -4.55 19.32 -45.70
C SER A 407 -4.06 18.05 -45.00
N LEU A 408 -4.08 16.89 -45.69
CA LEU A 408 -3.52 15.65 -45.14
C LEU A 408 -1.99 15.70 -45.13
N GLU A 409 -1.36 16.17 -46.20
CA GLU A 409 0.09 16.37 -46.29
C GLU A 409 0.61 17.32 -45.20
N GLN A 410 -0.12 18.40 -44.90
CA GLN A 410 0.17 19.29 -43.77
C GLN A 410 0.01 18.60 -42.41
N GLN A 411 -1.01 17.77 -42.22
CA GLN A 411 -1.22 17.00 -40.98
C GLN A 411 -0.12 15.95 -40.78
N GLU A 412 0.28 15.25 -41.85
CA GLU A 412 1.38 14.28 -41.86
C GLU A 412 2.73 14.97 -41.59
N ALA A 413 2.98 16.15 -42.16
CA ALA A 413 4.18 16.94 -41.88
C ALA A 413 4.24 17.42 -40.41
N VAL A 414 3.11 17.84 -39.84
CA VAL A 414 2.99 18.21 -38.41
C VAL A 414 3.13 16.99 -37.49
N TYR A 415 2.63 15.82 -37.90
CA TYR A 415 2.84 14.57 -37.16
C TYR A 415 4.31 14.13 -37.21
N ALA A 416 4.94 14.17 -38.39
CA ALA A 416 6.34 13.81 -38.57
C ALA A 416 7.31 14.77 -37.86
N SER A 417 6.98 16.06 -37.75
CA SER A 417 7.81 17.01 -36.99
C SER A 417 7.70 16.80 -35.47
N LYS A 418 6.49 16.52 -34.95
CA LYS A 418 6.28 16.09 -33.55
C LYS A 418 7.05 14.81 -33.24
N PHE A 419 6.85 13.76 -34.03
CA PHE A 419 7.54 12.48 -33.84
C PHE A 419 9.07 12.60 -33.87
N LYS A 420 9.62 13.48 -34.74
CA LYS A 420 11.06 13.80 -34.74
C LYS A 420 11.51 14.53 -33.46
N ALA A 421 10.70 15.45 -32.92
CA ALA A 421 10.99 16.14 -31.66
C ALA A 421 10.91 15.18 -30.46
N ASP A 422 9.91 14.31 -30.42
CA ASP A 422 9.72 13.28 -29.38
C ASP A 422 10.86 12.24 -29.39
N PHE A 423 11.30 11.83 -30.58
CA PHE A 423 12.47 10.97 -30.72
C PHE A 423 13.76 11.67 -30.23
N GLN A 424 13.93 12.96 -30.52
CA GLN A 424 15.07 13.75 -30.04
C GLN A 424 15.04 14.00 -28.53
N SER A 425 13.88 14.17 -27.90
CA SER A 425 13.76 14.31 -26.44
C SER A 425 14.11 12.98 -25.76
N TRP A 426 13.52 11.87 -26.21
CA TRP A 426 13.86 10.52 -25.75
C TRP A 426 15.36 10.20 -25.93
N GLN A 427 15.97 10.57 -27.06
CA GLN A 427 17.41 10.37 -27.28
C GLN A 427 18.26 11.16 -26.27
N LYS A 428 17.87 12.41 -25.94
CA LYS A 428 18.54 13.22 -24.89
C LYS A 428 18.37 12.59 -23.51
N GLU A 429 17.18 12.06 -23.18
CA GLU A 429 16.93 11.36 -21.92
C GLU A 429 17.79 10.09 -21.80
N GLN A 430 17.91 9.29 -22.86
CA GLN A 430 18.78 8.10 -22.89
C GLN A 430 20.25 8.46 -22.68
N VAL A 431 20.75 9.55 -23.27
CA VAL A 431 22.11 10.05 -23.02
C VAL A 431 22.25 10.52 -21.57
N ALA A 432 21.30 11.30 -21.05
CA ALA A 432 21.32 11.77 -19.67
C ALA A 432 21.26 10.61 -18.64
N ALA A 433 20.50 9.55 -18.92
CA ALA A 433 20.45 8.36 -18.10
C ALA A 433 21.80 7.62 -18.09
N LYS A 434 22.43 7.43 -19.26
CA LYS A 434 23.78 6.85 -19.36
C LYS A 434 24.81 7.69 -18.62
N VAL A 435 24.77 9.03 -18.73
CA VAL A 435 25.66 9.94 -17.99
C VAL A 435 25.48 9.78 -16.47
N LYS A 436 24.23 9.74 -15.96
CA LYS A 436 23.95 9.50 -14.54
C LYS A 436 24.48 8.15 -14.03
N VAL A 437 24.40 7.09 -14.85
CA VAL A 437 24.98 5.78 -14.51
C VAL A 437 26.52 5.84 -14.51
N HIS A 438 27.14 6.50 -15.49
CA HIS A 438 28.60 6.69 -15.50
C HIS A 438 29.11 7.57 -14.35
N GLN A 439 28.35 8.58 -13.92
CA GLN A 439 28.65 9.39 -12.73
C GLN A 439 28.64 8.54 -11.47
N ARG A 440 27.54 7.80 -11.20
CA ARG A 440 27.45 6.86 -10.07
C ARG A 440 28.56 5.82 -10.08
N ASN A 441 28.89 5.26 -11.24
CA ASN A 441 29.97 4.27 -11.34
C ASN A 441 31.36 4.90 -11.06
N ARG A 442 31.59 6.17 -11.42
CA ARG A 442 32.79 6.91 -11.04
C ARG A 442 32.82 7.24 -9.54
N GLU A 443 31.68 7.54 -8.93
CA GLU A 443 31.53 7.77 -7.48
C GLU A 443 31.82 6.49 -6.69
N TYR A 444 31.24 5.34 -7.08
CA TYR A 444 31.57 4.04 -6.49
C TYR A 444 33.05 3.66 -6.70
N GLN A 445 33.64 3.94 -7.86
CA GLN A 445 35.08 3.72 -8.08
C GLN A 445 35.96 4.62 -7.21
N LYS A 446 35.53 5.85 -6.88
CA LYS A 446 36.23 6.70 -5.89
C LYS A 446 36.11 6.11 -4.49
N LEU A 447 34.90 5.73 -4.07
CA LEU A 447 34.65 5.15 -2.74
C LEU A 447 35.45 3.86 -2.53
N VAL A 448 35.48 2.96 -3.52
CA VAL A 448 36.29 1.73 -3.46
C VAL A 448 37.78 2.05 -3.42
N ARG A 449 38.26 3.09 -4.10
CA ARG A 449 39.67 3.54 -3.98
C ARG A 449 39.98 4.11 -2.60
N GLN A 450 39.05 4.87 -2.01
CA GLN A 450 39.19 5.40 -0.65
C GLN A 450 39.27 4.25 0.37
N GLN A 451 38.32 3.30 0.31
CA GLN A 451 38.35 2.07 1.11
C GLN A 451 39.64 1.27 0.91
N MET A 452 40.12 1.09 -0.33
CA MET A 452 41.40 0.41 -0.58
C MET A 452 42.62 1.17 -0.03
N SER A 453 42.59 2.51 0.02
CA SER A 453 43.65 3.30 0.68
C SER A 453 43.55 3.29 2.20
N GLU A 454 42.33 3.29 2.76
CA GLU A 454 42.07 3.15 4.19
C GLU A 454 42.50 1.75 4.68
N ASP A 455 42.20 0.70 3.92
CA ASP A 455 42.66 -0.67 4.16
C ASP A 455 44.19 -0.81 4.01
N ALA A 456 44.80 -0.09 3.07
CA ALA A 456 46.25 -0.09 2.91
C ALA A 456 46.97 0.63 4.07
N MET A 457 46.43 1.76 4.54
CA MET A 457 46.90 2.43 5.76
C MET A 457 46.74 1.50 6.96
N ARG A 458 45.53 0.97 7.20
CA ARG A 458 45.28 0.05 8.32
C ARG A 458 46.23 -1.15 8.31
N ARG A 459 46.51 -1.77 7.16
CA ARG A 459 47.52 -2.84 7.07
C ARG A 459 48.94 -2.33 7.33
N ALA A 460 49.35 -1.19 6.79
CA ALA A 460 50.67 -0.63 7.09
C ALA A 460 50.87 -0.34 8.59
N ASP A 461 49.81 0.10 9.27
CA ASP A 461 49.81 0.39 10.71
C ASP A 461 49.73 -0.91 11.57
N GLU A 462 48.93 -1.90 11.15
CA GLU A 462 48.70 -3.17 11.86
C GLU A 462 49.85 -4.19 11.62
N ASP A 463 50.36 -4.32 10.39
CA ASP A 463 51.46 -5.23 10.01
C ASP A 463 52.84 -4.78 10.56
N LYS A 464 53.00 -3.50 10.97
CA LYS A 464 54.26 -2.96 11.52
C LYS A 464 54.77 -3.74 12.75
N TYR A 465 53.85 -4.35 13.52
CA TYR A 465 54.17 -5.13 14.71
C TYR A 465 53.42 -6.47 14.81
N GLY A 466 52.36 -6.70 14.03
CA GLY A 466 51.62 -7.97 14.00
C GLY A 466 50.86 -8.34 15.27
N MET A 467 50.80 -7.43 16.25
CA MET A 467 50.03 -7.53 17.49
C MET A 467 49.55 -6.13 17.91
N THR A 468 48.35 -6.04 18.47
CA THR A 468 47.82 -4.81 19.10
C THR A 468 48.53 -4.48 20.42
N LEU A 469 48.36 -3.25 20.92
CA LEU A 469 48.90 -2.88 22.24
C LEU A 469 48.37 -3.78 23.35
N LEU A 470 47.10 -4.18 23.28
CA LEU A 470 46.49 -5.07 24.28
C LEU A 470 47.09 -6.48 24.25
N GLU A 471 47.37 -7.01 23.06
CA GLU A 471 48.06 -8.31 22.91
C GLU A 471 49.52 -8.22 23.37
N ALA A 472 50.20 -7.09 23.16
CA ALA A 472 51.54 -6.84 23.69
C ALA A 472 51.56 -6.68 25.22
N GLU A 473 50.59 -5.96 25.80
CA GLU A 473 50.38 -5.83 27.25
C GLU A 473 50.13 -7.21 27.89
N LEU A 474 49.27 -8.05 27.29
CA LEU A 474 48.99 -9.41 27.74
C LEU A 474 50.20 -10.36 27.60
N ASN A 475 50.97 -10.24 26.52
CA ASN A 475 52.15 -11.07 26.24
C ASN A 475 53.46 -10.56 26.88
N THR A 476 53.42 -9.48 27.66
CA THR A 476 54.59 -8.88 28.34
C THR A 476 55.58 -9.89 28.95
N LYS A 477 55.09 -10.87 29.71
CA LYS A 477 55.93 -11.90 30.37
C LYS A 477 56.64 -12.85 29.40
N LEU A 478 56.19 -12.93 28.15
CA LEU A 478 56.77 -13.74 27.08
C LEU A 478 57.72 -12.88 26.23
N LEU A 479 57.34 -11.64 25.95
CA LEU A 479 58.20 -10.63 25.30
C LEU A 479 59.45 -10.31 26.11
N GLN A 480 59.33 -10.19 27.44
CA GLN A 480 60.47 -10.00 28.35
C GLN A 480 61.46 -11.17 28.32
N LYS A 481 60.98 -12.41 28.14
CA LYS A 481 61.84 -13.59 27.94
C LYS A 481 62.54 -13.60 26.57
N ALA A 482 61.96 -12.93 25.58
CA ALA A 482 62.57 -12.69 24.27
C ALA A 482 63.48 -11.44 24.23
N GLY A 483 63.70 -10.77 25.37
CA GLY A 483 64.59 -9.60 25.49
C GLY A 483 63.90 -8.24 25.25
N ILE A 484 62.59 -8.20 25.00
CA ILE A 484 61.83 -6.96 24.81
C ILE A 484 61.26 -6.51 26.17
N THR A 485 61.86 -5.48 26.75
CA THR A 485 61.55 -5.01 28.12
C THR A 485 60.20 -4.31 28.25
N SER A 486 59.79 -3.57 27.22
CA SER A 486 58.51 -2.85 27.10
C SER A 486 57.97 -2.90 25.66
N PRO A 487 56.64 -2.81 25.44
CA PRO A 487 56.09 -2.61 24.11
C PRO A 487 56.62 -1.30 23.48
N PRO A 488 56.94 -1.27 22.18
CA PRO A 488 57.21 -0.03 21.45
C PRO A 488 56.06 0.99 21.57
N GLU A 489 56.39 2.26 21.81
CA GLU A 489 55.43 3.34 22.04
C GLU A 489 54.55 3.65 20.82
N ASP A 490 55.02 3.30 19.61
CA ASP A 490 54.31 3.45 18.34
C ASP A 490 53.13 2.46 18.15
N ILE A 491 52.98 1.42 18.99
CA ILE A 491 51.92 0.41 18.80
C ILE A 491 50.54 1.01 19.10
N HIS A 492 49.58 0.76 18.21
CA HIS A 492 48.22 1.30 18.37
C HIS A 492 47.35 0.53 19.38
N ARG A 493 46.63 1.31 20.19
CA ARG A 493 45.61 0.85 21.13
C ARG A 493 44.24 0.86 20.43
N ARG A 494 43.67 -0.33 20.23
CA ARG A 494 42.27 -0.56 19.83
C ARG A 494 41.68 -1.62 20.75
#